data_AF-A0A2S7XMQ1-F1
#
_entry.id   AF-A0A2S7XMQ1-F1
#
_cell.length_a   1.000
_cell.length_b   1.000
_cell.length_c   1.000
_cell.angle_alpha   90.00
_cell.angle_beta   90.00
_cell.angle_gamma   90.00
#
_symmetry.space_group_name_H-M   'P 1'
#
loop_
_entity.id
_entity.type
_entity.pdbx_description
1 polymer ?
#
loop_
_entity_poly.entity_id
_entity_poly.type
_entity_poly.pdbx_seq_one_letter_code
_entity_poly.pdbx_strand_id
1 'polypeptide(L)'
;MMKNQKGAITLLVSSFILMASLIFSLGSYKHIFYQVKRAQNEVEARKGYWAAEGGVECAFTKVSTTGSVPSTPIPECASLKLTDLQITQEMNYQIKADKLSQVVKKDFTIGGSGGDGAIQSASNLYFYSSITFTSPDPVKLGADGWECVAVRYKDKIGAFGSVSNAGVNHSIKPSSDFDNQGKDCSLEHKTNSAAGSSNFKSDFLRDDKISPFKDLFGIEPSDHNTIRDNGKFDILYGSGSENDKRLSECGTKLKNRINAGEVYIWVEGSCEITSAQYEGFSEAMNNSLNGAFIVIHDGSLSIMGAPSGAIAKDMKGVIFHFNHDYSVPTDGSNWDGSDAYSKLYPHGGKPNSLYPSEFLSTASFYQHGAFTLLGGQFFDTKDQSAIFYTSSNFKYNSDIVNELVSGLVQPRWVKGSWHDF
;
A
#
# COMPACT_ATOMS: atom_id res chain seq x y z
N MET A 1 -1.34 90.59 -55.26
CA MET A 1 -0.42 89.43 -55.11
C MET A 1 -0.71 88.53 -53.89
N MET A 2 -1.35 89.02 -52.81
CA MET A 2 -1.56 88.24 -51.56
C MET A 2 -2.77 87.27 -51.52
N LYS A 3 -3.71 87.30 -52.47
CA LYS A 3 -4.90 86.41 -52.45
C LYS A 3 -4.59 84.97 -52.89
N ASN A 4 -3.65 84.77 -53.82
CA ASN A 4 -3.29 83.44 -54.33
C ASN A 4 -2.40 82.64 -53.35
N GLN A 5 -1.65 83.31 -52.47
CA GLN A 5 -0.83 82.64 -51.44
C GLN A 5 -1.66 82.09 -50.27
N LYS A 6 -2.81 82.71 -49.93
CA LYS A 6 -3.69 82.21 -48.86
C LYS A 6 -4.29 80.84 -49.20
N GLY A 7 -4.69 80.63 -50.46
CA GLY A 7 -5.19 79.33 -50.92
C GLY A 7 -4.14 78.22 -50.84
N ALA A 8 -2.91 78.50 -51.26
CA ALA A 8 -1.79 77.55 -51.16
C ALA A 8 -1.45 77.18 -49.71
N ILE A 9 -1.47 78.16 -48.78
CA ILE A 9 -1.24 77.91 -47.35
C ILE A 9 -2.36 77.04 -46.75
N THR A 10 -3.61 77.27 -47.13
CA THR A 10 -4.74 76.50 -46.59
C THR A 10 -4.68 75.05 -47.06
N LEU A 11 -4.34 74.82 -48.33
CA LEU A 11 -4.15 73.48 -48.91
C LEU A 11 -3.00 72.71 -48.25
N LEU A 12 -1.90 73.41 -47.94
CA LEU A 12 -0.73 72.85 -47.29
C LEU A 12 -1.03 72.46 -45.83
N VAL A 13 -1.74 73.32 -45.09
CA VAL A 13 -2.20 73.02 -43.72
C VAL A 13 -3.20 71.86 -43.70
N SER A 14 -4.19 71.85 -44.58
CA SER A 14 -5.14 70.73 -44.70
C SER A 14 -4.44 69.41 -45.06
N SER A 15 -3.44 69.45 -45.94
CA SER A 15 -2.63 68.27 -46.30
C SER A 15 -1.82 67.73 -45.11
N PHE A 16 -1.20 68.61 -44.32
CA PHE A 16 -0.50 68.19 -43.09
C PHE A 16 -1.45 67.60 -42.04
N ILE A 17 -2.65 68.16 -41.87
CA ILE A 17 -3.65 67.63 -40.94
C ILE A 17 -4.14 66.25 -41.41
N LEU A 18 -4.39 66.07 -42.70
CA LEU A 18 -4.76 64.78 -43.29
C LEU A 18 -3.63 63.74 -43.11
N MET A 19 -2.38 64.14 -43.35
CA MET A 19 -1.20 63.28 -43.15
C MET A 19 -1.06 62.87 -41.68
N ALA A 20 -1.19 63.82 -40.74
CA ALA A 20 -1.11 63.56 -39.32
C ALA A 20 -2.26 62.64 -38.85
N SER A 21 -3.49 62.89 -39.31
CA SER A 21 -4.65 62.04 -39.04
C SER A 21 -4.46 60.62 -39.57
N LEU A 22 -3.91 60.46 -40.78
CA LEU A 22 -3.63 59.16 -41.37
C LEU A 22 -2.56 58.40 -40.59
N ILE A 23 -1.47 59.05 -40.19
CA ILE A 23 -0.40 58.45 -39.37
C ILE A 23 -0.97 57.99 -38.03
N PHE A 24 -1.81 58.81 -37.38
CA PHE A 24 -2.42 58.46 -36.10
C PHE A 24 -3.39 57.28 -36.23
N SER A 25 -4.17 57.24 -37.32
CA SER A 25 -5.06 56.14 -37.67
C SER A 25 -4.30 54.83 -37.90
N LEU A 26 -3.23 54.86 -38.69
CA LEU A 26 -2.36 53.72 -38.97
C LEU A 26 -1.62 53.21 -37.72
N GLY A 27 -1.13 54.13 -36.89
CA GLY A 27 -0.49 53.80 -35.62
C GLY A 27 -1.45 53.11 -34.65
N SER A 28 -2.66 53.66 -34.52
CA SER A 28 -3.72 53.08 -33.67
C SER A 28 -4.16 51.69 -34.15
N TYR A 29 -4.30 51.51 -35.47
CA TYR A 29 -4.65 50.22 -36.06
C TYR A 29 -3.60 49.13 -35.76
N LYS A 30 -2.31 49.45 -35.92
CA LYS A 30 -1.22 48.50 -35.60
C LYS A 30 -1.24 48.08 -34.13
N HIS A 31 -1.48 49.03 -33.23
CA HIS A 31 -1.56 48.77 -31.80
C HIS A 31 -2.74 47.86 -31.45
N ILE A 32 -3.94 48.16 -31.96
CA ILE A 32 -5.14 47.32 -31.76
C ILE A 32 -4.91 45.92 -32.34
N PHE A 33 -4.39 45.81 -33.57
CA PHE A 33 -4.14 44.52 -34.21
C PHE A 33 -3.14 43.65 -33.41
N TYR A 34 -2.08 44.27 -32.86
CA TYR A 34 -1.14 43.57 -31.98
C TYR A 34 -1.82 43.06 -30.72
N GLN A 35 -2.65 43.89 -30.07
CA GLN A 35 -3.42 43.47 -28.88
C GLN A 35 -4.38 42.32 -29.19
N VAL A 36 -5.07 42.36 -30.34
CA VAL A 36 -5.95 41.28 -30.79
C VAL A 36 -5.18 39.98 -30.99
N LYS A 37 -4.02 40.00 -31.65
CA LYS A 37 -3.19 38.80 -31.82
C LYS A 37 -2.72 38.24 -30.49
N ARG A 38 -2.29 39.09 -29.57
CA ARG A 38 -1.88 38.67 -28.23
C ARG A 38 -3.05 38.01 -27.48
N ALA A 39 -4.24 38.60 -27.54
CA ALA A 39 -5.44 38.03 -26.93
C ALA A 39 -5.83 36.69 -27.58
N GLN A 40 -5.73 36.56 -28.90
CA GLN A 40 -6.00 35.30 -29.61
C GLN A 40 -5.04 34.19 -29.17
N ASN A 41 -3.74 34.48 -29.12
CA ASN A 41 -2.73 33.53 -28.65
C ASN A 41 -2.97 33.11 -27.20
N GLU A 42 -3.38 34.06 -26.34
CA GLU A 42 -3.72 33.76 -24.96
C GLU A 42 -4.96 32.87 -24.86
N VAL A 43 -6.01 33.14 -25.65
CA VAL A 43 -7.21 32.28 -25.71
C VAL A 43 -6.87 30.88 -26.21
N GLU A 44 -6.02 30.75 -27.24
CA GLU A 44 -5.60 29.46 -27.77
C GLU A 44 -4.76 28.67 -26.77
N ALA A 45 -3.81 29.34 -26.09
CA ALA A 45 -3.07 28.75 -24.99
C ALA A 45 -4.00 28.30 -23.85
N ARG A 46 -4.99 29.11 -23.45
CA ARG A 46 -5.97 28.72 -22.42
C ARG A 46 -6.83 27.54 -22.84
N LYS A 47 -7.26 27.47 -24.11
CA LYS A 47 -7.98 26.30 -24.65
C LYS A 47 -7.12 25.03 -24.58
N GLY A 48 -5.84 25.14 -24.95
CA GLY A 48 -4.87 24.05 -24.83
C GLY A 48 -4.73 23.59 -23.38
N TYR A 49 -4.49 24.53 -22.47
CA TYR A 49 -4.33 24.25 -21.05
C TYR A 49 -5.56 23.56 -20.44
N TRP A 50 -6.77 24.07 -20.66
CA TRP A 50 -7.98 23.47 -20.10
C TRP A 50 -8.31 22.10 -20.70
N ALA A 51 -7.98 21.86 -21.97
CA ALA A 51 -8.12 20.55 -22.56
C ALA A 51 -7.11 19.56 -21.95
N ALA A 52 -5.85 19.97 -21.77
CA ALA A 52 -4.83 19.16 -21.11
C ALA A 52 -5.19 18.86 -19.65
N GLU A 53 -5.68 19.86 -18.90
CA GLU A 53 -6.21 19.71 -17.54
C GLU A 53 -7.38 18.71 -17.51
N GLY A 54 -8.35 18.85 -18.41
CA GLY A 54 -9.44 17.88 -18.56
C GLY A 54 -8.95 16.47 -18.90
N GLY A 55 -7.82 16.35 -19.60
CA GLY A 55 -7.16 15.08 -19.90
C GLY A 55 -6.59 14.41 -18.67
N VAL A 56 -5.93 15.20 -17.82
CA VAL A 56 -5.40 14.76 -16.53
C VAL A 56 -6.53 14.28 -15.62
N GLU A 57 -7.60 15.07 -15.48
CA GLU A 57 -8.76 14.71 -14.65
C GLU A 57 -9.51 13.48 -15.21
N CYS A 58 -9.62 13.36 -16.54
CA CYS A 58 -10.22 12.19 -17.17
C CYS A 58 -9.43 10.91 -16.89
N ALA A 59 -8.11 10.95 -17.03
CA ALA A 59 -7.24 9.82 -16.71
C ALA A 59 -7.29 9.47 -15.22
N PHE A 60 -7.25 10.45 -14.33
CA PHE A 60 -7.35 10.23 -12.89
C PHE A 60 -8.70 9.64 -12.50
N THR A 61 -9.79 10.12 -13.10
CA THR A 61 -11.13 9.55 -12.90
C THR A 61 -11.16 8.09 -13.34
N LYS A 62 -10.53 7.76 -14.48
CA LYS A 62 -10.42 6.37 -14.92
C LYS A 62 -9.72 5.50 -13.87
N VAL A 63 -8.57 5.94 -13.36
CA VAL A 63 -7.84 5.27 -12.27
C VAL A 63 -8.73 5.09 -11.04
N SER A 64 -9.47 6.12 -10.64
CA SER A 64 -10.38 6.06 -9.49
C SER A 64 -11.52 5.06 -9.69
N THR A 65 -12.05 4.94 -10.91
CA THR A 65 -13.11 3.97 -11.19
C THR A 65 -12.60 2.53 -11.29
N THR A 66 -11.37 2.31 -11.76
CA THR A 66 -10.80 0.96 -11.95
C THR A 66 -9.97 0.48 -10.77
N GLY A 67 -9.54 1.36 -9.87
CA GLY A 67 -8.61 1.05 -8.78
C GLY A 67 -7.19 0.71 -9.24
N SER A 68 -6.90 0.87 -10.53
CA SER A 68 -5.65 0.48 -11.18
C SER A 68 -5.30 1.43 -12.31
N VAL A 69 -4.01 1.49 -12.67
CA VAL A 69 -3.55 2.34 -13.76
C VAL A 69 -3.99 1.76 -15.11
N PRO A 70 -4.79 2.49 -15.91
CA PRO A 70 -5.23 2.00 -17.20
C PRO A 70 -4.09 2.01 -18.22
N SER A 71 -4.12 1.06 -19.16
CA SER A 71 -3.27 1.12 -20.35
C SER A 71 -3.63 2.33 -21.22
N THR A 72 -2.62 2.97 -21.80
CA THR A 72 -2.83 4.02 -22.81
C THR A 72 -2.96 3.41 -24.22
N PRO A 73 -3.81 3.95 -25.10
CA PRO A 73 -4.65 5.15 -24.93
C PRO A 73 -5.91 4.91 -24.09
N ILE A 74 -6.42 5.95 -23.42
CA ILE A 74 -7.65 5.92 -22.62
C ILE A 74 -8.82 6.41 -23.49
N PRO A 75 -9.69 5.51 -24.03
CA PRO A 75 -10.69 5.89 -25.03
C PRO A 75 -11.71 6.92 -24.55
N GLU A 76 -12.04 6.90 -23.26
CA GLU A 76 -12.98 7.83 -22.63
C GLU A 76 -12.50 9.29 -22.71
N CYS A 77 -11.18 9.51 -22.81
CA CYS A 77 -10.58 10.84 -22.91
C CYS A 77 -10.41 11.34 -24.36
N ALA A 78 -10.81 10.55 -25.36
CA ALA A 78 -10.57 10.87 -26.78
C ALA A 78 -11.27 12.15 -27.26
N SER A 79 -12.40 12.53 -26.64
CA SER A 79 -13.17 13.73 -26.98
C SER A 79 -12.39 15.03 -26.79
N LEU A 80 -11.39 15.03 -25.93
CA LEU A 80 -10.51 16.17 -25.63
C LEU A 80 -9.47 16.44 -26.72
N LYS A 81 -9.29 15.48 -27.67
CA LYS A 81 -8.36 15.56 -28.79
C LYS A 81 -6.95 15.94 -28.36
N LEU A 82 -6.45 15.35 -27.28
CA LEU A 82 -5.10 15.60 -26.76
C LEU A 82 -4.04 15.22 -27.79
N THR A 83 -2.90 15.91 -27.76
CA THR A 83 -1.71 15.52 -28.54
C THR A 83 -1.12 14.23 -27.97
N ASP A 84 -1.06 14.16 -26.64
CA ASP A 84 -0.46 13.06 -25.89
C ASP A 84 -1.11 12.97 -24.49
N LEU A 85 -1.24 11.75 -23.97
CA LEU A 85 -1.72 11.46 -22.62
C LEU A 85 -0.98 10.23 -22.12
N GLN A 86 -0.20 10.39 -21.05
CA GLN A 86 0.67 9.36 -20.51
C GLN A 86 0.53 9.28 -19.00
N ILE A 87 0.63 8.07 -18.47
CA ILE A 87 0.78 7.81 -17.05
C ILE A 87 2.11 7.09 -16.87
N THR A 88 2.99 7.66 -16.07
CA THR A 88 4.31 7.11 -15.78
C THR A 88 4.47 6.94 -14.27
N GLN A 89 5.15 5.89 -13.83
CA GLN A 89 5.43 5.64 -12.42
C GLN A 89 6.91 5.91 -12.13
N GLU A 90 7.17 6.82 -11.20
CA GLU A 90 8.47 6.96 -10.53
C GLU A 90 8.29 6.63 -9.05
N MET A 91 8.42 7.60 -8.13
CA MET A 91 7.98 7.44 -6.73
C MET A 91 6.46 7.53 -6.59
N ASN A 92 5.84 8.43 -7.35
CA ASN A 92 4.39 8.57 -7.49
C ASN A 92 4.01 8.30 -8.96
N TYR A 93 2.73 8.12 -9.23
CA TYR A 93 2.24 8.13 -10.60
C TYR A 93 2.08 9.56 -11.09
N GLN A 94 2.61 9.88 -12.26
CA GLN A 94 2.44 11.16 -12.92
C GLN A 94 1.54 11.00 -14.13
N ILE A 95 0.47 11.79 -14.20
CA ILE A 95 -0.33 11.96 -15.41
C ILE A 95 0.18 13.19 -16.13
N LYS A 96 0.58 13.02 -17.39
CA LYS A 96 1.01 14.10 -18.28
C LYS A 96 0.06 14.17 -19.47
N ALA A 97 -0.51 15.35 -19.71
CA ALA A 97 -1.33 15.63 -20.88
C ALA A 97 -0.76 16.81 -21.68
N ASP A 98 -0.79 16.70 -23.00
CA ASP A 98 -0.38 17.76 -23.93
C ASP A 98 -1.54 18.18 -24.83
N LYS A 99 -1.73 19.50 -24.97
CA LYS A 99 -2.56 20.07 -26.03
C LYS A 99 -2.05 21.44 -26.45
N LEU A 100 -1.86 21.66 -27.75
CA LEU A 100 -1.46 22.96 -28.33
C LEU A 100 -0.21 23.54 -27.65
N SER A 101 0.80 22.70 -27.41
CA SER A 101 2.05 23.05 -26.71
C SER A 101 1.86 23.47 -25.24
N GLN A 102 0.67 23.28 -24.67
CA GLN A 102 0.44 23.36 -23.23
C GLN A 102 0.58 21.96 -22.64
N VAL A 103 1.43 21.84 -21.63
CA VAL A 103 1.68 20.59 -20.93
C VAL A 103 1.20 20.76 -19.50
N VAL A 104 0.31 19.86 -19.08
CA VAL A 104 -0.14 19.76 -17.69
C VAL A 104 0.35 18.44 -17.13
N LYS A 105 0.87 18.50 -15.90
CA LYS A 105 1.37 17.35 -15.16
C LYS A 105 0.78 17.37 -13.76
N LYS A 106 0.29 16.23 -13.29
CA LYS A 106 -0.11 16.06 -11.89
C LYS A 106 0.30 14.70 -11.38
N ASP A 107 0.67 14.65 -10.11
CA ASP A 107 1.14 13.44 -9.44
C ASP A 107 0.05 12.92 -8.50
N PHE A 108 -0.16 11.61 -8.51
CA PHE A 108 -1.09 10.92 -7.63
C PHE A 108 -0.47 9.64 -7.06
N THR A 109 -1.02 9.15 -5.96
CA THR A 109 -0.68 7.87 -5.35
C THR A 109 -1.88 6.95 -5.35
N ILE A 110 -1.63 5.64 -5.38
CA ILE A 110 -2.64 4.59 -5.14
C ILE A 110 -2.14 3.82 -3.93
N GLY A 111 -2.86 3.88 -2.81
CA GLY A 111 -2.40 3.29 -1.55
C GLY A 111 -1.21 4.01 -0.93
N GLY A 112 -0.41 3.29 -0.15
CA GLY A 112 0.83 3.79 0.46
C GLY A 112 2.06 3.56 -0.42
N SER A 113 3.23 3.82 0.13
CA SER A 113 4.51 3.55 -0.56
C SER A 113 4.82 2.07 -0.73
N GLY A 114 3.99 1.19 -0.16
CA GLY A 114 4.33 -0.20 0.08
C GLY A 114 5.41 -0.33 1.15
N GLY A 115 5.74 -1.57 1.45
CA GLY A 115 6.91 -1.96 2.22
C GLY A 115 7.46 -3.26 1.66
N ASP A 116 8.74 -3.53 1.94
CA ASP A 116 9.38 -4.75 1.46
C ASP A 116 9.26 -5.87 2.49
N GLY A 117 9.08 -7.10 2.02
CA GLY A 117 9.21 -8.31 2.83
C GLY A 117 7.92 -9.08 3.04
N ALA A 118 8.07 -10.39 3.26
CA ALA A 118 6.96 -11.31 3.53
C ALA A 118 6.27 -11.00 4.88
N ILE A 119 7.05 -10.51 5.84
CA ILE A 119 6.55 -9.97 7.11
C ILE A 119 6.97 -8.51 7.23
N GLN A 120 6.00 -7.64 7.52
CA GLN A 120 6.26 -6.23 7.86
C GLN A 120 5.68 -5.96 9.25
N SER A 121 6.51 -5.47 10.16
CA SER A 121 6.14 -5.40 11.58
C SER A 121 6.59 -4.12 12.27
N ALA A 122 5.62 -3.34 12.75
CA ALA A 122 5.83 -2.34 13.79
C ALA A 122 5.98 -2.98 15.19
N SER A 123 5.57 -4.23 15.34
CA SER A 123 5.64 -5.03 16.56
C SER A 123 7.01 -5.69 16.72
N ASN A 124 7.33 -6.05 17.95
CA ASN A 124 8.49 -6.88 18.26
C ASN A 124 8.23 -8.33 17.84
N LEU A 125 9.21 -8.98 17.22
CA LEU A 125 9.05 -10.32 16.67
C LEU A 125 9.89 -11.34 17.44
N TYR A 126 9.31 -12.46 17.86
CA TYR A 126 10.05 -13.55 18.49
C TYR A 126 9.75 -14.91 17.87
N PHE A 127 10.73 -15.48 17.17
CA PHE A 127 10.64 -16.79 16.53
C PHE A 127 11.22 -17.88 17.45
N TYR A 128 10.35 -18.57 18.19
CA TYR A 128 10.80 -19.64 19.07
C TYR A 128 11.21 -20.90 18.29
N SER A 129 10.47 -21.26 17.24
CA SER A 129 10.74 -22.46 16.42
C SER A 129 11.25 -22.09 15.03
N SER A 130 11.20 -23.04 14.08
CA SER A 130 11.76 -22.89 12.73
C SER A 130 10.89 -22.02 11.83
N ILE A 131 11.47 -20.99 11.24
CA ILE A 131 10.83 -20.18 10.20
C ILE A 131 11.61 -20.26 8.90
N THR A 132 10.89 -20.48 7.81
CA THR A 132 11.44 -20.52 6.46
C THR A 132 10.72 -19.48 5.61
N PHE A 133 11.49 -18.69 4.87
CA PHE A 133 11.00 -17.81 3.82
C PHE A 133 11.34 -18.50 2.50
N THR A 134 10.41 -19.30 1.99
CA THR A 134 10.62 -20.02 0.73
C THR A 134 10.70 -19.04 -0.43
N SER A 135 9.95 -17.95 -0.41
CA SER A 135 10.04 -16.89 -1.40
C SER A 135 10.06 -15.55 -0.63
N PRO A 136 11.22 -14.91 -0.48
CA PRO A 136 11.32 -13.57 0.09
C PRO A 136 10.91 -12.52 -0.95
N ASP A 137 10.86 -11.25 -0.55
CA ASP A 137 10.58 -10.13 -1.45
C ASP A 137 11.86 -9.65 -2.16
N PRO A 138 11.97 -9.77 -3.51
CA PRO A 138 13.14 -9.34 -4.27
C PRO A 138 13.07 -7.84 -4.62
N VAL A 139 13.61 -6.99 -3.75
CA VAL A 139 13.47 -5.52 -3.86
C VAL A 139 14.24 -4.95 -5.05
N LYS A 140 15.53 -5.29 -5.17
CA LYS A 140 16.38 -4.80 -6.25
C LYS A 140 17.45 -5.80 -6.66
N LEU A 141 17.81 -5.80 -7.94
CA LEU A 141 18.88 -6.63 -8.46
C LEU A 141 20.22 -5.89 -8.37
N GLY A 142 21.16 -6.45 -7.61
CA GLY A 142 22.53 -5.98 -7.51
C GLY A 142 23.51 -6.75 -8.40
N ALA A 143 24.80 -6.42 -8.27
CA ALA A 143 25.88 -7.13 -8.97
C ALA A 143 25.95 -8.60 -8.54
N ASP A 144 25.83 -8.87 -7.24
CA ASP A 144 26.05 -10.20 -6.65
C ASP A 144 24.77 -11.04 -6.47
N GLY A 145 23.59 -10.47 -6.77
CA GLY A 145 22.31 -11.13 -6.59
C GLY A 145 21.20 -10.16 -6.23
N TRP A 146 20.02 -10.69 -5.94
CA TRP A 146 18.87 -9.92 -5.48
C TRP A 146 19.04 -9.49 -4.02
N GLU A 147 18.70 -8.25 -3.72
CA GLU A 147 18.56 -7.75 -2.36
C GLU A 147 17.19 -8.14 -1.82
N CYS A 148 17.10 -9.38 -1.39
CA CYS A 148 15.88 -9.94 -0.85
C CYS A 148 15.62 -9.44 0.57
N VAL A 149 14.34 -9.21 0.89
CA VAL A 149 13.88 -8.90 2.24
C VAL A 149 12.89 -9.98 2.65
N ALA A 150 13.19 -10.67 3.74
CA ALA A 150 12.29 -11.66 4.34
C ALA A 150 11.37 -10.98 5.36
N VAL A 151 11.97 -10.16 6.22
CA VAL A 151 11.27 -9.46 7.31
C VAL A 151 11.74 -8.01 7.35
N ARG A 152 10.80 -7.08 7.38
CA ARG A 152 11.06 -5.69 7.77
C ARG A 152 10.45 -5.43 9.14
N TYR A 153 11.24 -4.94 10.08
CA TYR A 153 10.81 -4.79 11.48
C TYR A 153 11.26 -3.47 12.10
N LYS A 154 10.50 -2.98 13.07
CA LYS A 154 10.75 -1.67 13.70
C LYS A 154 11.86 -1.68 14.73
N ASP A 155 11.70 -2.50 15.77
CA ASP A 155 12.54 -2.42 16.96
C ASP A 155 13.23 -3.73 17.31
N LYS A 156 12.55 -4.65 18.01
CA LYS A 156 13.17 -5.89 18.48
C LYS A 156 12.79 -7.07 17.61
N ILE A 157 13.79 -7.91 17.35
CA ILE A 157 13.62 -9.22 16.74
C ILE A 157 14.48 -10.23 17.48
N GLY A 158 13.92 -11.40 17.75
CA GLY A 158 14.62 -12.51 18.39
C GLY A 158 14.26 -13.83 17.72
N ALA A 159 15.19 -14.78 17.76
CA ALA A 159 14.94 -16.15 17.38
C ALA A 159 15.66 -17.10 18.33
N PHE A 160 15.00 -18.22 18.63
CA PHE A 160 15.60 -19.38 19.27
C PHE A 160 15.84 -20.49 18.24
N GLY A 161 14.82 -20.79 17.43
CA GLY A 161 14.87 -21.81 16.38
C GLY A 161 15.65 -21.39 15.13
N SER A 162 15.61 -22.26 14.12
CA SER A 162 16.26 -22.00 12.84
C SER A 162 15.50 -20.96 12.01
N VAL A 163 16.25 -20.15 11.28
CA VAL A 163 15.70 -19.10 10.41
C VAL A 163 16.39 -19.23 9.06
N SER A 164 15.61 -19.44 8.00
CA SER A 164 16.17 -19.66 6.66
C SER A 164 15.42 -18.87 5.61
N ASN A 165 16.17 -18.22 4.72
CA ASN A 165 15.70 -17.62 3.50
C ASN A 165 16.18 -18.49 2.32
N ALA A 166 15.24 -19.09 1.60
CA ALA A 166 15.54 -20.05 0.54
C ALA A 166 16.09 -19.39 -0.73
N GLY A 167 15.90 -18.09 -0.89
CA GLY A 167 16.27 -17.35 -2.10
C GLY A 167 15.08 -17.13 -3.04
N VAL A 168 15.36 -16.76 -4.29
CA VAL A 168 14.38 -16.56 -5.36
C VAL A 168 14.68 -17.39 -6.62
N ASN A 169 15.80 -18.12 -6.63
CA ASN A 169 16.18 -19.01 -7.74
C ASN A 169 15.59 -20.42 -7.57
N HIS A 170 14.27 -20.52 -7.61
CA HIS A 170 13.52 -21.79 -7.53
C HIS A 170 12.13 -21.64 -8.17
N SER A 171 11.31 -22.68 -8.09
CA SER A 171 10.02 -22.77 -8.82
C SER A 171 8.89 -21.88 -8.27
N ILE A 172 9.02 -21.36 -7.05
CA ILE A 172 7.98 -20.54 -6.40
C ILE A 172 8.39 -19.08 -6.57
N LYS A 173 7.66 -18.36 -7.41
CA LYS A 173 8.00 -16.98 -7.76
C LYS A 173 7.33 -15.96 -6.82
N PRO A 174 8.03 -14.87 -6.47
CA PRO A 174 7.47 -13.71 -5.76
C PRO A 174 6.36 -12.96 -6.53
N SER A 175 6.30 -13.10 -7.86
CA SER A 175 5.18 -12.66 -8.71
C SER A 175 5.16 -13.45 -10.01
N SER A 176 4.05 -13.40 -10.76
CA SER A 176 3.88 -14.09 -12.04
C SER A 176 4.96 -13.69 -13.04
N ASP A 177 5.27 -12.40 -13.07
CA ASP A 177 6.15 -11.76 -14.04
C ASP A 177 7.60 -11.68 -13.55
N PHE A 178 7.88 -12.18 -12.34
CA PHE A 178 9.25 -12.19 -11.82
C PHE A 178 10.17 -13.07 -12.66
N ASP A 179 11.25 -12.44 -13.13
CA ASP A 179 12.40 -13.09 -13.75
C ASP A 179 13.63 -12.86 -12.86
N ASN A 180 14.19 -13.94 -12.33
CA ASN A 180 15.35 -13.88 -11.46
C ASN A 180 16.66 -13.58 -12.22
N GLN A 181 16.64 -13.53 -13.55
CA GLN A 181 17.78 -13.25 -14.42
C GLN A 181 18.97 -14.21 -14.16
N GLY A 182 18.67 -15.46 -13.82
CA GLY A 182 19.66 -16.48 -13.48
C GLY A 182 20.42 -16.25 -12.17
N LYS A 183 20.03 -15.24 -11.38
CA LYS A 183 20.62 -14.92 -10.08
C LYS A 183 19.68 -15.31 -8.94
N ASP A 184 20.28 -15.57 -7.79
CA ASP A 184 19.56 -15.79 -6.53
C ASP A 184 19.67 -14.55 -5.63
N CYS A 185 19.09 -14.59 -4.43
CA CYS A 185 19.38 -13.60 -3.40
C CYS A 185 20.88 -13.56 -3.11
N SER A 186 21.42 -12.36 -2.95
CA SER A 186 22.82 -12.17 -2.60
C SER A 186 23.12 -12.77 -1.22
N LEU A 187 24.38 -13.10 -0.95
CA LEU A 187 24.76 -13.78 0.31
C LEU A 187 24.40 -12.98 1.56
N GLU A 188 24.46 -11.64 1.49
CA GLU A 188 24.07 -10.74 2.58
C GLU A 188 22.55 -10.61 2.73
N HIS A 189 21.78 -10.99 1.72
CA HIS A 189 20.31 -11.00 1.74
C HIS A 189 19.75 -12.42 1.75
N LYS A 190 20.54 -13.36 2.28
CA LYS A 190 20.16 -14.77 2.40
C LYS A 190 20.61 -15.32 3.75
N THR A 191 19.79 -15.08 4.77
CA THR A 191 19.99 -15.64 6.11
C THR A 191 19.79 -17.15 6.06
N ASN A 192 20.71 -17.89 6.68
CA ASN A 192 20.56 -19.32 6.92
C ASN A 192 21.18 -19.64 8.28
N SER A 193 20.37 -19.52 9.34
CA SER A 193 20.76 -19.72 10.73
C SER A 193 20.15 -21.00 11.27
N ALA A 194 20.98 -21.89 11.83
CA ALA A 194 20.51 -23.12 12.46
C ALA A 194 19.82 -22.88 13.81
N ALA A 195 20.16 -21.77 14.49
CA ALA A 195 19.55 -21.33 15.74
C ALA A 195 19.99 -19.91 16.07
N GLY A 196 19.15 -19.17 16.79
CA GLY A 196 19.51 -17.87 17.36
C GLY A 196 19.42 -16.70 16.38
N SER A 197 19.22 -15.49 16.93
CA SER A 197 19.16 -14.22 16.20
C SER A 197 20.51 -13.61 15.81
N SER A 198 21.64 -14.19 16.28
CA SER A 198 22.98 -13.63 16.06
C SER A 198 23.46 -13.65 14.60
N ASN A 199 22.76 -14.37 13.72
CA ASN A 199 23.17 -14.59 12.33
C ASN A 199 22.16 -14.03 11.32
N PHE A 200 21.25 -13.15 11.75
CA PHE A 200 20.41 -12.41 10.81
C PHE A 200 21.29 -11.50 9.96
N LYS A 201 21.03 -11.54 8.66
CA LYS A 201 21.69 -10.69 7.68
C LYS A 201 20.72 -9.61 7.18
N SER A 202 21.07 -8.94 6.09
CA SER A 202 20.35 -7.79 5.54
C SER A 202 18.95 -8.12 4.97
N ASP A 203 18.56 -9.39 4.89
CA ASP A 203 17.18 -9.80 4.61
C ASP A 203 16.25 -9.64 5.81
N PHE A 204 16.79 -9.38 7.00
CA PHE A 204 16.07 -8.90 8.18
C PHE A 204 16.35 -7.41 8.34
N LEU A 205 15.52 -6.60 7.69
CA LEU A 205 15.74 -5.17 7.57
C LEU A 205 15.08 -4.41 8.72
N ARG A 206 15.89 -3.78 9.58
CA ARG A 206 15.37 -2.85 10.59
C ARG A 206 15.00 -1.51 9.97
N ASP A 207 13.79 -1.04 10.23
CA ASP A 207 13.27 0.26 9.80
C ASP A 207 12.49 0.90 10.97
N ASP A 208 13.09 1.88 11.64
CA ASP A 208 12.49 2.56 12.79
C ASP A 208 11.25 3.39 12.45
N LYS A 209 11.01 3.67 11.16
CA LYS A 209 9.90 4.47 10.66
C LYS A 209 8.76 3.66 10.08
N ILE A 210 8.93 2.34 9.96
CA ILE A 210 7.88 1.47 9.41
C ILE A 210 6.54 1.67 10.15
N SER A 211 5.47 1.74 9.36
CA SER A 211 4.08 1.73 9.81
C SER A 211 3.29 0.93 8.77
N PRO A 212 3.19 -0.41 8.93
CA PRO A 212 2.59 -1.26 7.91
C PRO A 212 1.19 -0.80 7.47
N PHE A 213 0.38 -0.21 8.35
CA PHE A 213 -0.94 0.31 7.99
C PHE A 213 -0.82 1.47 6.99
N LYS A 214 0.04 2.44 7.30
CA LYS A 214 0.31 3.57 6.41
C LYS A 214 1.03 3.15 5.15
N ASP A 215 1.96 2.22 5.24
CA ASP A 215 2.75 1.74 4.12
C ASP A 215 1.88 0.98 3.11
N LEU A 216 0.92 0.19 3.57
CA LEU A 216 -0.08 -0.47 2.70
C LEU A 216 -1.11 0.51 2.15
N PHE A 217 -1.79 1.24 3.03
CA PHE A 217 -3.00 1.98 2.65
C PHE A 217 -2.74 3.43 2.27
N GLY A 218 -1.60 4.00 2.64
CA GLY A 218 -1.25 5.41 2.46
C GLY A 218 -2.05 6.34 3.39
N ILE A 219 -2.63 5.79 4.45
CA ILE A 219 -3.49 6.50 5.40
C ILE A 219 -2.84 6.40 6.78
N GLU A 220 -2.87 7.49 7.55
CA GLU A 220 -2.35 7.46 8.91
C GLU A 220 -3.14 6.46 9.76
N PRO A 221 -2.50 5.70 10.68
CA PRO A 221 -3.19 4.73 11.53
C PRO A 221 -4.36 5.31 12.32
N SER A 222 -4.33 6.61 12.67
CA SER A 222 -5.43 7.30 13.35
C SER A 222 -6.69 7.42 12.50
N ASP A 223 -6.56 7.37 11.17
CA ASP A 223 -7.66 7.50 10.22
C ASP A 223 -8.10 6.13 9.67
N HIS A 224 -7.77 5.03 10.36
CA HIS A 224 -8.02 3.66 9.90
C HIS A 224 -9.49 3.37 9.54
N ASN A 225 -10.44 4.06 10.19
CA ASN A 225 -11.86 3.96 9.89
C ASN A 225 -12.19 4.30 8.43
N THR A 226 -11.38 5.13 7.76
CA THR A 226 -11.56 5.42 6.32
C THR A 226 -11.33 4.20 5.42
N ILE A 227 -10.49 3.25 5.85
CA ILE A 227 -10.28 1.97 5.18
C ILE A 227 -11.34 0.97 5.61
N ARG A 228 -11.62 0.85 6.92
CA ARG A 228 -12.62 -0.07 7.45
C ARG A 228 -14.02 0.19 6.87
N ASP A 229 -14.44 1.45 6.86
CA ASP A 229 -15.80 1.86 6.54
C ASP A 229 -15.95 2.24 5.04
N ASN A 230 -15.03 1.81 4.18
CA ASN A 230 -15.04 2.08 2.73
C ASN A 230 -16.14 1.29 1.96
N GLY A 231 -16.95 0.50 2.66
CA GLY A 231 -18.02 -0.33 2.10
C GLY A 231 -17.55 -1.63 1.44
N LYS A 232 -16.28 -2.04 1.60
CA LYS A 232 -15.73 -3.30 1.09
C LYS A 232 -15.59 -4.40 2.14
N PHE A 233 -15.33 -4.03 3.39
CA PHE A 233 -15.13 -4.99 4.46
C PHE A 233 -16.45 -5.57 4.99
N ASP A 234 -16.51 -6.89 5.14
CA ASP A 234 -17.44 -7.53 6.08
C ASP A 234 -16.88 -7.40 7.49
N ILE A 235 -17.62 -6.72 8.37
CA ILE A 235 -17.18 -6.41 9.72
C ILE A 235 -17.78 -7.41 10.72
N LEU A 236 -16.90 -8.09 11.46
CA LEU A 236 -17.25 -9.00 12.54
C LEU A 236 -16.89 -8.38 13.88
N TYR A 237 -17.84 -8.34 14.80
CA TYR A 237 -17.63 -7.75 16.12
C TYR A 237 -17.42 -8.83 17.19
N GLY A 238 -16.36 -8.68 17.97
CA GLY A 238 -16.19 -9.37 19.23
C GLY A 238 -17.23 -8.95 20.26
N SER A 239 -17.58 -9.88 21.14
CA SER A 239 -18.47 -9.66 22.28
C SER A 239 -17.69 -9.78 23.58
N GLY A 240 -18.01 -8.97 24.58
CA GLY A 240 -17.32 -8.98 25.87
C GLY A 240 -17.38 -7.63 26.57
N SER A 241 -16.59 -7.46 27.63
CA SER A 241 -16.35 -6.17 28.27
C SER A 241 -15.44 -5.30 27.40
N GLU A 242 -15.38 -3.98 27.66
CA GLU A 242 -14.69 -3.01 26.77
C GLU A 242 -13.25 -3.40 26.42
N ASN A 243 -12.51 -4.02 27.34
CA ASN A 243 -11.10 -4.41 27.16
C ASN A 243 -10.88 -5.90 26.83
N ASP A 244 -11.96 -6.68 26.69
CA ASP A 244 -11.90 -8.11 26.36
C ASP A 244 -13.03 -8.48 25.38
N LYS A 245 -13.21 -7.65 24.34
CA LYS A 245 -14.09 -8.03 23.23
C LYS A 245 -13.42 -9.16 22.47
N ARG A 246 -14.06 -10.33 22.41
CA ARG A 246 -13.55 -11.47 21.65
C ARG A 246 -14.60 -12.02 20.69
N LEU A 247 -14.17 -12.27 19.46
CA LEU A 247 -15.00 -12.95 18.47
C LEU A 247 -15.05 -14.45 18.79
N SER A 248 -16.19 -14.90 19.32
CA SER A 248 -16.43 -16.32 19.55
C SER A 248 -16.33 -17.10 18.23
N GLU A 249 -15.69 -18.27 18.29
CA GLU A 249 -15.50 -19.15 17.13
C GLU A 249 -14.89 -18.44 15.90
N CYS A 250 -13.90 -17.58 16.14
CA CYS A 250 -13.34 -16.71 15.10
C CYS A 250 -12.97 -17.46 13.82
N GLY A 251 -12.23 -18.57 13.93
CA GLY A 251 -11.85 -19.38 12.76
C GLY A 251 -13.04 -19.90 11.95
N THR A 252 -14.13 -20.31 12.61
CA THR A 252 -15.36 -20.76 11.93
C THR A 252 -16.08 -19.61 11.23
N LYS A 253 -16.17 -18.44 11.87
CA LYS A 253 -16.80 -17.26 11.27
C LYS A 253 -16.01 -16.75 10.06
N LEU A 254 -14.68 -16.65 10.18
CA LEU A 254 -13.79 -16.30 9.06
C LEU A 254 -13.96 -17.28 7.89
N LYS A 255 -13.89 -18.59 8.16
CA LYS A 255 -14.15 -19.64 7.15
C LYS A 255 -15.49 -19.41 6.42
N ASN A 256 -16.57 -19.17 7.17
CA ASN A 256 -17.90 -19.03 6.59
C ASN A 256 -18.01 -17.77 5.71
N ARG A 257 -17.36 -16.67 6.09
CA ARG A 257 -17.30 -15.44 5.28
C ARG A 257 -16.53 -15.64 3.99
N ILE A 258 -15.35 -16.23 4.07
CA ILE A 258 -14.53 -16.53 2.89
C ILE A 258 -15.30 -17.44 1.92
N ASN A 259 -15.96 -18.49 2.42
CA ASN A 259 -16.77 -19.39 1.60
C ASN A 259 -18.03 -18.72 1.03
N ALA A 260 -18.50 -17.62 1.61
CA ALA A 260 -19.60 -16.82 1.07
C ALA A 260 -19.13 -15.86 -0.04
N GLY A 261 -17.82 -15.80 -0.32
CA GLY A 261 -17.23 -14.89 -1.31
C GLY A 261 -16.72 -13.58 -0.73
N GLU A 262 -16.80 -13.38 0.58
CA GLU A 262 -16.24 -12.20 1.25
C GLU A 262 -14.72 -12.33 1.35
N VAL A 263 -14.00 -11.54 0.55
CA VAL A 263 -12.53 -11.55 0.50
C VAL A 263 -11.90 -10.48 1.39
N TYR A 264 -12.66 -9.51 1.87
CA TYR A 264 -12.20 -8.45 2.78
C TYR A 264 -12.96 -8.58 4.10
N ILE A 265 -12.26 -9.01 5.15
CA ILE A 265 -12.90 -9.27 6.46
C ILE A 265 -12.17 -8.46 7.53
N TRP A 266 -12.92 -7.72 8.32
CA TRP A 266 -12.39 -6.92 9.43
C TRP A 266 -13.01 -7.40 10.74
N VAL A 267 -12.18 -7.85 11.68
CA VAL A 267 -12.61 -8.29 13.01
C VAL A 267 -12.29 -7.20 14.02
N GLU A 268 -13.31 -6.67 14.68
CA GLU A 268 -13.16 -5.74 15.81
C GLU A 268 -13.07 -6.53 17.13
N GLY A 269 -11.91 -6.50 17.75
CA GLY A 269 -11.59 -7.21 18.99
C GLY A 269 -10.72 -8.46 18.79
N SER A 270 -10.49 -9.17 19.89
CA SER A 270 -9.65 -10.36 19.93
C SER A 270 -10.23 -11.52 19.09
N CYS A 271 -9.35 -12.33 18.52
CA CYS A 271 -9.69 -13.47 17.67
C CYS A 271 -8.76 -14.64 17.96
N GLU A 272 -9.32 -15.80 18.28
CA GLU A 272 -8.57 -17.06 18.29
C GLU A 272 -9.08 -17.99 17.20
N ILE A 273 -8.16 -18.42 16.35
CA ILE A 273 -8.36 -19.56 15.45
C ILE A 273 -7.83 -20.79 16.19
N THR A 274 -8.75 -21.54 16.80
CA THR A 274 -8.40 -22.75 17.57
C THR A 274 -7.89 -23.87 16.66
N SER A 275 -7.23 -24.86 17.24
CA SER A 275 -6.70 -26.01 16.49
C SER A 275 -7.82 -26.73 15.71
N ALA A 276 -9.02 -26.85 16.31
CA ALA A 276 -10.18 -27.48 15.70
C ALA A 276 -10.78 -26.69 14.52
N GLN A 277 -10.54 -25.37 14.46
CA GLN A 277 -11.04 -24.49 13.40
C GLN A 277 -10.04 -24.31 12.26
N TYR A 278 -8.76 -24.54 12.54
CA TYR A 278 -7.66 -24.23 11.64
C TYR A 278 -7.78 -24.90 10.27
N GLU A 279 -8.13 -26.19 10.23
CA GLU A 279 -8.23 -26.95 8.97
C GLU A 279 -9.20 -26.26 7.99
N GLY A 280 -10.45 -26.05 8.42
CA GLY A 280 -11.46 -25.41 7.60
C GLY A 280 -11.15 -23.95 7.27
N PHE A 281 -10.52 -23.21 8.19
CA PHE A 281 -10.05 -21.85 7.91
C PHE A 281 -8.96 -21.84 6.84
N SER A 282 -7.95 -22.71 6.96
CA SER A 282 -6.83 -22.81 6.03
C SER A 282 -7.29 -23.23 4.63
N GLU A 283 -8.27 -24.14 4.56
CA GLU A 283 -8.88 -24.57 3.31
C GLU A 283 -9.68 -23.44 2.64
N ALA A 284 -10.45 -22.67 3.40
CA ALA A 284 -11.19 -21.53 2.84
C ALA A 284 -10.24 -20.47 2.27
N MET A 285 -9.19 -20.12 3.01
CA MET A 285 -8.13 -19.21 2.53
C MET A 285 -7.46 -19.74 1.25
N ASN A 286 -7.15 -21.05 1.20
CA ASN A 286 -6.53 -21.67 0.04
C ASN A 286 -7.43 -21.60 -1.21
N ASN A 287 -8.72 -21.89 -1.03
CA ASN A 287 -9.72 -21.96 -2.10
C ASN A 287 -10.18 -20.58 -2.60
N SER A 288 -9.94 -19.50 -1.85
CA SER A 288 -10.23 -18.15 -2.34
C SER A 288 -9.45 -17.87 -3.62
N LEU A 289 -10.09 -17.39 -4.69
CA LEU A 289 -9.48 -17.26 -6.02
C LEU A 289 -8.23 -16.35 -5.99
N ASN A 290 -8.35 -15.17 -5.39
CA ASN A 290 -7.27 -14.17 -5.32
C ASN A 290 -6.72 -14.01 -3.89
N GLY A 291 -7.06 -14.95 -3.01
CA GLY A 291 -6.77 -14.89 -1.58
C GLY A 291 -7.81 -14.08 -0.81
N ALA A 292 -7.65 -13.97 0.51
CA ALA A 292 -8.48 -13.10 1.35
C ALA A 292 -7.59 -12.18 2.19
N PHE A 293 -8.11 -10.99 2.48
CA PHE A 293 -7.49 -9.98 3.32
C PHE A 293 -8.23 -9.91 4.65
N ILE A 294 -7.57 -10.34 5.71
CA ILE A 294 -8.14 -10.42 7.06
C ILE A 294 -7.45 -9.40 7.94
N VAL A 295 -8.22 -8.49 8.52
CA VAL A 295 -7.75 -7.56 9.54
C VAL A 295 -8.30 -8.01 10.89
N ILE A 296 -7.42 -8.16 11.88
CA ILE A 296 -7.81 -8.27 13.29
C ILE A 296 -7.42 -6.95 13.94
N HIS A 297 -8.41 -6.21 14.38
CA HIS A 297 -8.28 -4.84 14.88
C HIS A 297 -8.54 -4.75 16.38
N ASP A 298 -7.70 -4.02 17.09
CA ASP A 298 -7.85 -3.68 18.51
C ASP A 298 -8.16 -4.89 19.41
N GLY A 299 -7.30 -5.90 19.33
CA GLY A 299 -7.40 -7.11 20.14
C GLY A 299 -6.18 -8.01 20.07
N SER A 300 -6.26 -9.14 20.76
CA SER A 300 -5.26 -10.20 20.67
C SER A 300 -5.61 -11.19 19.56
N LEU A 301 -4.62 -11.65 18.81
CA LEU A 301 -4.78 -12.65 17.76
C LEU A 301 -3.99 -13.91 18.11
N SER A 302 -4.66 -15.06 18.20
CA SER A 302 -4.00 -16.37 18.22
C SER A 302 -4.37 -17.25 17.03
N ILE A 303 -3.37 -17.93 16.47
CA ILE A 303 -3.54 -18.92 15.43
C ILE A 303 -2.93 -20.24 15.90
N MET A 304 -3.80 -21.17 16.26
CA MET A 304 -3.45 -22.50 16.71
C MET A 304 -3.53 -23.47 15.53
N GLY A 305 -2.39 -23.99 15.10
CA GLY A 305 -2.27 -24.88 13.95
C GLY A 305 -3.07 -26.18 14.09
N ALA A 306 -3.24 -26.88 12.97
CA ALA A 306 -4.03 -28.09 12.89
C ALA A 306 -3.62 -29.15 13.94
N PRO A 307 -4.57 -29.93 14.49
CA PRO A 307 -4.27 -31.02 15.40
C PRO A 307 -3.41 -32.08 14.70
N SER A 308 -2.69 -32.88 15.49
CA SER A 308 -1.86 -33.96 14.94
C SER A 308 -2.70 -34.90 14.06
N GLY A 309 -2.24 -35.13 12.83
CA GLY A 309 -2.92 -35.98 11.85
C GLY A 309 -3.89 -35.26 10.91
N ALA A 310 -4.22 -33.99 11.15
CA ALA A 310 -5.01 -33.18 10.21
C ALA A 310 -4.13 -32.61 9.07
N ILE A 311 -4.72 -32.45 7.89
CA ILE A 311 -4.03 -31.93 6.70
C ILE A 311 -4.36 -30.44 6.53
N ALA A 312 -3.49 -29.59 7.07
CA ALA A 312 -3.53 -28.16 6.81
C ALA A 312 -3.23 -27.84 5.33
N LYS A 313 -3.94 -26.86 4.76
CA LYS A 313 -3.63 -26.31 3.43
C LYS A 313 -2.78 -25.04 3.55
N ASP A 314 -2.02 -24.75 2.51
CA ASP A 314 -1.33 -23.47 2.39
C ASP A 314 -2.36 -22.34 2.30
N MET A 315 -2.31 -21.38 3.20
CA MET A 315 -3.21 -20.23 3.16
C MET A 315 -2.77 -19.25 2.08
N LYS A 316 -3.73 -18.63 1.39
CA LYS A 316 -3.48 -17.64 0.35
C LYS A 316 -4.15 -16.31 0.71
N GLY A 317 -3.37 -15.23 0.78
CA GLY A 317 -3.88 -13.90 1.08
C GLY A 317 -3.03 -13.11 2.07
N VAL A 318 -3.67 -12.19 2.78
CA VAL A 318 -3.04 -11.29 3.75
C VAL A 318 -3.69 -11.46 5.11
N ILE A 319 -2.86 -11.61 6.14
CA ILE A 319 -3.27 -11.54 7.54
C ILE A 319 -2.64 -10.29 8.15
N PHE A 320 -3.47 -9.35 8.56
CA PHE A 320 -3.05 -8.08 9.14
C PHE A 320 -3.56 -7.99 10.58
N HIS A 321 -2.64 -7.97 11.54
CA HIS A 321 -2.93 -7.59 12.92
C HIS A 321 -2.62 -6.11 13.15
N PHE A 322 -3.62 -5.33 13.51
CA PHE A 322 -3.53 -3.88 13.65
C PHE A 322 -4.14 -3.45 14.98
N ASN A 323 -3.41 -2.73 15.81
CA ASN A 323 -3.90 -2.24 17.11
C ASN A 323 -3.58 -0.75 17.21
N HIS A 324 -4.61 0.08 17.29
CA HIS A 324 -4.49 1.52 17.46
C HIS A 324 -4.72 1.92 18.91
N ASP A 325 -5.85 1.51 19.47
CA ASP A 325 -6.28 1.87 20.83
C ASP A 325 -6.07 0.72 21.83
N TYR A 326 -5.85 -0.50 21.34
CA TYR A 326 -5.69 -1.67 22.19
C TYR A 326 -4.38 -1.68 22.99
N SER A 327 -4.51 -1.72 24.31
CA SER A 327 -3.40 -1.83 25.25
C SER A 327 -3.30 -3.24 25.82
N VAL A 328 -2.14 -3.89 25.64
CA VAL A 328 -1.91 -5.25 26.14
C VAL A 328 -1.81 -5.24 27.68
N PRO A 329 -2.64 -6.01 28.39
CA PRO A 329 -2.49 -6.23 29.83
C PRO A 329 -1.18 -6.95 30.13
N THR A 330 -0.43 -6.48 31.12
CA THR A 330 0.88 -7.05 31.48
C THR A 330 0.77 -8.36 32.28
N ASP A 331 -0.42 -8.68 32.79
CA ASP A 331 -0.72 -9.90 33.55
C ASP A 331 -1.10 -11.09 32.67
N GLY A 332 -1.24 -10.89 31.35
CA GLY A 332 -1.63 -11.94 30.41
C GLY A 332 -3.13 -12.22 30.34
N SER A 333 -3.96 -11.44 31.03
CA SER A 333 -5.42 -11.62 31.06
C SER A 333 -6.09 -11.52 29.68
N ASN A 334 -5.46 -10.85 28.72
CA ASN A 334 -5.93 -10.81 27.34
C ASN A 334 -6.01 -12.17 26.66
N TRP A 335 -5.30 -13.17 27.19
CA TRP A 335 -5.31 -14.52 26.69
C TRP A 335 -6.34 -15.41 27.42
N ASP A 336 -6.96 -14.95 28.51
CA ASP A 336 -7.86 -15.78 29.34
C ASP A 336 -8.95 -16.46 28.50
N GLY A 337 -9.15 -17.76 28.69
CA GLY A 337 -10.14 -18.55 27.94
C GLY A 337 -9.75 -18.88 26.50
N SER A 338 -8.51 -18.58 26.08
CA SER A 338 -7.95 -19.01 24.79
C SER A 338 -7.07 -20.26 24.95
N ASP A 339 -6.91 -21.04 23.89
CA ASP A 339 -5.93 -22.13 23.80
C ASP A 339 -4.50 -21.58 23.98
N ALA A 340 -4.24 -20.38 23.45
CA ALA A 340 -2.96 -19.68 23.59
C ALA A 340 -2.55 -19.44 25.04
N TYR A 341 -3.51 -19.19 25.95
CA TYR A 341 -3.24 -18.98 27.38
C TYR A 341 -2.42 -20.13 27.98
N SER A 342 -2.81 -21.37 27.68
CA SER A 342 -2.15 -22.57 28.20
C SER A 342 -0.70 -22.70 27.73
N LYS A 343 -0.34 -22.06 26.61
CA LYS A 343 1.00 -22.09 26.02
C LYS A 343 1.86 -20.93 26.51
N LEU A 344 1.27 -19.75 26.69
CA LEU A 344 1.95 -18.54 27.12
C LEU A 344 2.10 -18.46 28.65
N TYR A 345 1.13 -18.99 29.40
CA TYR A 345 1.04 -18.93 30.85
C TYR A 345 0.74 -20.32 31.49
N PRO A 346 1.63 -21.32 31.33
CA PRO A 346 1.42 -22.67 31.87
C PRO A 346 1.42 -22.71 33.41
N HIS A 347 1.12 -23.89 33.98
CA HIS A 347 1.21 -24.16 35.42
C HIS A 347 0.41 -23.20 36.32
N GLY A 348 -0.83 -22.89 35.92
CA GLY A 348 -1.72 -22.02 36.70
C GLY A 348 -1.45 -20.53 36.51
N GLY A 349 -1.15 -20.11 35.27
CA GLY A 349 -1.02 -18.70 34.92
C GLY A 349 0.41 -18.14 35.03
N LYS A 350 1.44 -18.99 35.18
CA LYS A 350 2.83 -18.51 35.30
C LYS A 350 3.41 -18.23 33.91
N PRO A 351 4.09 -17.09 33.70
CA PRO A 351 4.75 -16.80 32.42
C PRO A 351 5.66 -17.94 31.97
N ASN A 352 5.50 -18.37 30.72
CA ASN A 352 6.31 -19.45 30.17
C ASN A 352 7.77 -19.01 29.99
N SER A 353 8.71 -19.72 30.62
CA SER A 353 10.14 -19.42 30.55
C SER A 353 10.77 -19.64 29.18
N LEU A 354 10.03 -20.25 28.23
CA LEU A 354 10.46 -20.38 26.84
C LEU A 354 10.57 -19.03 26.11
N TYR A 355 9.83 -18.03 26.57
CA TYR A 355 9.79 -16.71 25.93
C TYR A 355 10.46 -15.69 26.84
N PRO A 356 11.35 -14.82 26.30
CA PRO A 356 11.88 -13.73 27.09
C PRO A 356 10.74 -12.81 27.57
N SER A 357 10.84 -12.33 28.81
CA SER A 357 9.78 -11.54 29.44
C SER A 357 9.42 -10.28 28.66
N GLU A 358 10.39 -9.68 27.98
CA GLU A 358 10.19 -8.48 27.14
C GLU A 358 9.30 -8.71 25.91
N PHE A 359 9.22 -9.95 25.41
CA PHE A 359 8.27 -10.30 24.35
C PHE A 359 6.95 -10.80 24.93
N LEU A 360 6.99 -11.62 25.98
CA LEU A 360 5.79 -12.22 26.56
C LEU A 360 4.85 -11.20 27.22
N SER A 361 5.41 -10.23 27.96
CA SER A 361 4.61 -9.24 28.72
C SER A 361 3.85 -8.24 27.85
N THR A 362 4.20 -8.14 26.57
CA THR A 362 3.53 -7.27 25.58
C THR A 362 2.95 -8.07 24.43
N ALA A 363 2.80 -9.40 24.59
CA ALA A 363 2.30 -10.27 23.53
C ALA A 363 0.82 -10.02 23.25
N SER A 364 0.53 -9.58 22.04
CA SER A 364 -0.84 -9.50 21.49
C SER A 364 -1.05 -10.48 20.33
N PHE A 365 0.02 -11.07 19.81
CA PHE A 365 -0.07 -12.11 18.79
C PHE A 365 0.65 -13.39 19.21
N TYR A 366 -0.01 -14.53 18.99
CA TYR A 366 0.58 -15.85 19.23
C TYR A 366 0.25 -16.84 18.12
N GLN A 367 1.25 -17.49 17.56
CA GLN A 367 1.08 -18.54 16.56
C GLN A 367 1.72 -19.84 17.01
N HIS A 368 0.98 -20.95 16.92
CA HIS A 368 1.44 -22.27 17.31
C HIS A 368 1.25 -23.30 16.19
N GLY A 369 2.20 -24.23 16.00
CA GLY A 369 2.04 -25.38 15.10
C GLY A 369 2.63 -25.18 13.71
N ALA A 370 2.14 -25.91 12.70
CA ALA A 370 2.60 -25.75 11.31
C ALA A 370 1.76 -24.71 10.58
N PHE A 371 2.40 -23.84 9.80
CA PHE A 371 1.74 -22.73 9.11
C PHE A 371 2.43 -22.43 7.78
N THR A 372 1.66 -22.32 6.71
CA THR A 372 2.17 -21.85 5.41
C THR A 372 1.28 -20.74 4.89
N LEU A 373 1.87 -19.61 4.50
CA LEU A 373 1.15 -18.47 3.92
C LEU A 373 1.80 -18.06 2.60
N LEU A 374 0.98 -17.99 1.56
CA LEU A 374 1.26 -17.41 0.26
C LEU A 374 0.61 -16.01 0.20
N GLY A 375 1.43 -14.96 0.21
CA GLY A 375 0.99 -13.57 0.32
C GLY A 375 1.82 -12.82 1.36
N GLY A 376 1.19 -12.15 2.32
CA GLY A 376 1.90 -11.32 3.31
C GLY A 376 1.29 -11.35 4.71
N GLN A 377 2.12 -11.21 5.73
CA GLN A 377 1.67 -11.07 7.12
C GLN A 377 2.16 -9.75 7.71
N PHE A 378 1.23 -8.92 8.17
CA PHE A 378 1.52 -7.56 8.58
C PHE A 378 1.11 -7.33 10.03
N PHE A 379 1.96 -6.64 10.77
CA PHE A 379 1.74 -6.31 12.18
C PHE A 379 1.95 -4.81 12.38
N ASP A 380 0.87 -4.06 12.58
CA ASP A 380 0.96 -2.67 13.02
C ASP A 380 0.42 -2.58 14.45
N THR A 381 1.13 -3.26 15.36
CA THR A 381 0.84 -3.27 16.80
C THR A 381 2.05 -2.71 17.56
N LYS A 382 2.17 -1.37 17.55
CA LYS A 382 3.32 -0.65 18.10
C LYS A 382 3.53 -0.97 19.58
N ASP A 383 4.79 -1.17 19.98
CA ASP A 383 5.22 -1.51 21.35
C ASP A 383 4.68 -2.86 21.89
N GLN A 384 4.03 -3.65 21.03
CA GLN A 384 3.53 -4.99 21.32
C GLN A 384 4.42 -6.06 20.68
N SER A 385 4.16 -7.32 21.00
CA SER A 385 4.96 -8.45 20.55
C SER A 385 4.13 -9.52 19.84
N ALA A 386 4.74 -10.11 18.81
CA ALA A 386 4.24 -11.25 18.09
C ALA A 386 5.17 -12.46 18.31
N ILE A 387 4.62 -13.51 18.92
CA ILE A 387 5.36 -14.72 19.31
C ILE A 387 4.99 -15.88 18.38
N PHE A 388 6.00 -16.50 17.81
CA PHE A 388 5.88 -17.58 16.84
C PHE A 388 6.47 -18.88 17.42
N TYR A 389 5.59 -19.74 17.94
CA TYR A 389 5.91 -21.13 18.29
C TYR A 389 5.50 -22.05 17.12
N THR A 390 6.11 -21.86 15.95
CA THR A 390 5.60 -22.48 14.73
C THR A 390 6.72 -22.96 13.83
N SER A 391 6.46 -24.07 13.13
CA SER A 391 7.18 -24.40 11.90
C SER A 391 6.47 -23.67 10.78
N SER A 392 6.95 -22.47 10.46
CA SER A 392 6.30 -21.58 9.49
C SER A 392 7.04 -21.53 8.16
N ASN A 393 6.26 -21.48 7.09
CA ASN A 393 6.76 -21.24 5.74
C ASN A 393 6.05 -20.04 5.10
N PHE A 394 6.77 -18.94 4.92
CA PHE A 394 6.27 -17.75 4.24
C PHE A 394 6.72 -17.75 2.78
N LYS A 395 5.75 -17.54 1.89
CA LYS A 395 5.93 -17.41 0.45
C LYS A 395 5.37 -16.05 0.06
N TYR A 396 6.22 -15.04 0.00
CA TYR A 396 5.80 -13.73 -0.47
C TYR A 396 5.24 -13.83 -1.89
N ASN A 397 4.14 -13.12 -2.14
CA ASN A 397 3.59 -12.99 -3.47
C ASN A 397 3.00 -11.58 -3.65
N SER A 398 3.69 -10.74 -4.41
CA SER A 398 3.29 -9.35 -4.57
C SER A 398 2.03 -9.19 -5.41
N ASP A 399 1.71 -10.12 -6.32
CA ASP A 399 0.45 -10.06 -7.08
C ASP A 399 -0.75 -10.17 -6.15
N ILE A 400 -0.73 -11.15 -5.23
CA ILE A 400 -1.80 -11.35 -4.23
C ILE A 400 -1.91 -10.13 -3.31
N VAL A 401 -0.77 -9.63 -2.80
CA VAL A 401 -0.78 -8.47 -1.89
C VAL A 401 -1.30 -7.23 -2.60
N ASN A 402 -0.76 -6.91 -3.78
CA ASN A 402 -1.13 -5.73 -4.55
C ASN A 402 -2.58 -5.79 -5.03
N GLU A 403 -3.04 -6.94 -5.51
CA GLU A 403 -4.43 -7.11 -5.93
C GLU A 403 -5.39 -6.86 -4.77
N LEU A 404 -5.17 -7.49 -3.62
CA LEU A 404 -6.02 -7.29 -2.44
C LEU A 404 -5.98 -5.84 -1.94
N VAL A 405 -4.81 -5.22 -1.84
CA VAL A 405 -4.67 -3.82 -1.38
C VAL A 405 -5.28 -2.83 -2.37
N SER A 406 -5.11 -3.03 -3.68
CA SER A 406 -5.65 -2.15 -4.72
C SER A 406 -7.19 -2.03 -4.65
N GLY A 407 -7.88 -3.10 -4.23
CA GLY A 407 -9.33 -3.08 -4.04
C GLY A 407 -9.81 -2.29 -2.81
N LEU A 408 -8.90 -1.94 -1.90
CA LEU A 408 -9.19 -1.24 -0.64
C LEU A 408 -8.83 0.25 -0.65
N VAL A 409 -7.93 0.66 -1.54
CA VAL A 409 -7.39 2.02 -1.60
C VAL A 409 -7.98 2.81 -2.74
N GLN A 410 -8.14 4.12 -2.55
CA GLN A 410 -8.53 5.06 -3.59
C GLN A 410 -7.34 5.92 -4.01
N PRO A 411 -7.21 6.26 -5.31
CA PRO A 411 -6.16 7.16 -5.76
C PRO A 411 -6.34 8.56 -5.18
N ARG A 412 -5.23 9.24 -4.89
CA ARG A 412 -5.21 10.55 -4.25
C ARG A 412 -4.18 11.46 -4.91
N TRP A 413 -4.55 12.72 -5.16
CA TRP A 413 -3.60 13.72 -5.63
C TRP A 413 -2.53 14.00 -4.56
N VAL A 414 -1.28 14.14 -4.99
CA VAL A 414 -0.17 14.54 -4.13
C VAL A 414 -0.29 16.05 -3.86
N LYS A 415 -0.24 16.47 -2.59
CA LYS A 415 -0.32 17.90 -2.22
C LYS A 415 0.75 18.72 -2.96
N GLY A 416 0.37 19.87 -3.51
CA GLY A 416 1.25 20.73 -4.31
C GLY A 416 1.33 20.37 -5.81
N SER A 417 0.69 19.27 -6.25
CA SER A 417 0.46 18.99 -7.68
C SER A 417 -0.74 19.76 -8.25
N TRP A 418 -1.61 20.24 -7.36
CA TRP A 418 -2.65 21.23 -7.65
C TRP A 418 -2.08 22.62 -7.34
N HIS A 419 -2.47 23.63 -8.12
CA HIS A 419 -2.29 25.05 -7.81
C HIS A 419 -2.97 25.46 -6.47
N ASP A 420 -2.58 24.84 -5.36
CA ASP A 420 -2.93 25.26 -4.00
C ASP A 420 -1.92 26.34 -3.57
N PHE A 421 -2.14 27.57 -4.04
CA PHE A 421 -1.51 28.79 -3.51
C PHE A 421 -2.57 29.86 -3.26
#